data_AF-A0A4E0PYG5-F1
#
_entry.id   AF-A0A4E0PYG5-F1
#
_cell.length_a   1.000
_cell.length_b   1.000
_cell.length_c   1.000
_cell.angle_alpha   90.00
_cell.angle_beta   90.00
_cell.angle_gamma   90.00
#
_symmetry.space_group_name_H-M   'P 1'
#
loop_
_entity.id
_entity.type
_entity.pdbx_description
1 polymer ?
#
loop_
_entity_poly.entity_id
_entity_poly.type
_entity_poly.pdbx_seq_one_letter_code
_entity_poly.pdbx_strand_id
1 'polypeptide(L)'
;MGAASRFVLAGYFQPSVGTLIVNVLGSILLGFLMYNSRYPGYVLPRMKMFFGIGFLGSFTTFSAFSVQTFQMPANVALLNILGNTMLTLAGVFVGRAAVIYLAYLKESASYMASVFLTLTRHYSSYMAPGIMGATILFFPVMGGITGLGSQIVRVVSSVQHPGLLYQVPSLVSERYLPGHL
;
A
#
# COMPACT_ATOMS: atom_id res chain seq x y z
N MET A 1 9.60 22.46 10.69
CA MET A 1 9.39 21.79 9.38
C MET A 1 7.90 21.55 9.13
N GLY A 2 7.24 20.59 9.81
CA GLY A 2 5.82 20.30 9.55
C GLY A 2 4.88 21.49 9.77
N ALA A 3 5.06 22.25 10.84
CA ALA A 3 4.26 23.45 11.10
C ALA A 3 4.44 24.56 10.03
N ALA A 4 5.64 24.69 9.46
CA ALA A 4 5.90 25.64 8.38
C ALA A 4 5.23 25.18 7.08
N SER A 5 5.32 23.89 6.75
CA SER A 5 4.62 23.29 5.61
C SER A 5 3.10 23.45 5.75
N ARG A 6 2.56 23.24 6.96
CA ARG A 6 1.15 23.50 7.27
C ARG A 6 0.77 24.95 7.01
N PHE A 7 1.57 25.90 7.51
CA PHE A 7 1.31 27.33 7.34
C PHE A 7 1.27 27.73 5.87
N VAL A 8 2.25 27.27 5.08
CA VAL A 8 2.29 27.54 3.64
C VAL A 8 1.09 26.90 2.94
N LEU A 9 0.83 25.60 3.17
CA LEU A 9 -0.22 24.88 2.46
C LEU A 9 -1.62 25.37 2.83
N ALA A 10 -1.91 25.52 4.12
CA ALA A 10 -3.22 25.99 4.59
C ALA A 10 -3.46 27.46 4.23
N GLY A 11 -2.39 28.26 4.07
CA GLY A 11 -2.49 29.68 3.72
C GLY A 11 -3.05 29.96 2.32
N TYR A 12 -3.03 28.99 1.41
CA TYR A 12 -3.65 29.14 0.08
C TYR A 12 -5.17 29.00 0.08
N PHE A 13 -5.77 28.51 1.16
CA PHE A 13 -7.19 28.20 1.25
C PHE A 13 -7.87 28.96 2.37
N GLN A 14 -9.20 28.93 2.40
CA GLN A 14 -9.97 29.42 3.54
C GLN A 14 -9.55 28.64 4.81
N PRO A 15 -9.47 29.27 6.00
CA PRO A 15 -8.79 28.69 7.16
C PRO A 15 -9.24 27.28 7.55
N SER A 16 -10.55 27.01 7.50
CA SER A 16 -11.15 25.71 7.79
C SER A 16 -10.81 24.65 6.73
N VAL A 17 -10.90 25.02 5.45
CA VAL A 17 -10.55 24.15 4.33
C VAL A 17 -9.06 23.82 4.34
N GLY A 18 -8.20 24.82 4.56
CA GLY A 18 -6.76 24.62 4.68
C GLY A 18 -6.41 23.65 5.82
N THR A 19 -7.09 23.79 6.96
CA THR A 19 -6.92 22.90 8.12
C THR A 19 -7.42 21.48 7.84
N LEU A 20 -8.53 21.33 7.14
CA LEU A 20 -9.03 20.03 6.70
C LEU A 20 -8.02 19.35 5.76
N ILE A 21 -7.49 20.07 4.76
CA ILE A 21 -6.55 19.53 3.78
C ILE A 21 -5.28 19.01 4.46
N VAL A 22 -4.66 19.81 5.34
CA VAL A 22 -3.43 19.38 6.04
C VAL A 22 -3.70 18.19 6.96
N ASN A 23 -4.85 18.13 7.62
CA ASN A 23 -5.23 17.00 8.46
C ASN A 23 -5.44 15.73 7.64
N VAL A 24 -6.19 15.81 6.53
CA VAL A 24 -6.46 14.65 5.66
C VAL A 24 -5.17 14.14 5.01
N LEU A 25 -4.35 15.02 4.43
CA LEU A 25 -3.07 14.63 3.84
C LEU A 25 -2.13 14.03 4.89
N GLY A 26 -2.10 14.62 6.09
CA GLY A 26 -1.31 14.09 7.19
C GLY A 26 -1.77 12.71 7.64
N SER A 27 -3.08 12.47 7.71
CA SER A 27 -3.66 11.16 8.02
C SER A 27 -3.36 10.09 6.96
N ILE A 28 -3.38 10.45 5.67
CA ILE A 28 -2.97 9.55 4.58
C ILE A 28 -1.50 9.14 4.76
N LEU A 29 -0.62 10.13 4.95
CA LEU A 29 0.81 9.88 5.17
C LEU A 29 1.07 9.07 6.44
N LEU A 30 0.30 9.30 7.50
CA LEU A 30 0.39 8.55 8.75
C LEU A 30 -0.01 7.08 8.54
N GLY A 31 -1.13 6.83 7.85
CA GLY A 31 -1.57 5.48 7.50
C GLY A 31 -0.53 4.72 6.68
N PHE A 32 0.07 5.39 5.70
CA PHE A 32 1.18 4.85 4.91
C PHE A 32 2.40 4.52 5.80
N LEU A 33 2.82 5.47 6.64
CA LEU A 33 4.01 5.34 7.48
C LEU A 33 3.89 4.23 8.52
N MET A 34 2.73 4.13 9.18
CA MET A 34 2.47 3.12 10.21
C MET A 34 2.32 1.73 9.62
N TYR A 35 1.58 1.58 8.52
CA TYR A 35 1.29 0.27 7.93
C TYR A 35 2.51 -0.35 7.23
N ASN A 36 3.43 0.49 6.76
CA ASN A 36 4.72 0.04 6.25
C ASN A 36 5.60 -0.70 7.28
N SER A 37 5.21 -0.72 8.56
CA SER A 37 5.88 -1.57 9.56
C SER A 37 5.61 -3.06 9.41
N ARG A 38 4.50 -3.45 8.77
CA ARG A 38 4.13 -4.86 8.60
C ARG A 38 4.86 -5.49 7.40
N TYR A 39 5.27 -4.68 6.43
CA TYR A 39 5.98 -5.09 5.22
C TYR A 39 7.40 -4.48 5.24
N PRO A 40 8.38 -5.16 5.85
CA PRO A 40 9.74 -4.63 5.98
C PRO A 40 10.34 -4.32 4.60
N GLY A 41 10.72 -3.06 4.37
CA GLY A 41 11.41 -2.67 3.15
C GLY A 41 11.53 -1.18 2.87
N TYR A 42 10.58 -0.34 3.30
CA TYR A 42 10.55 1.05 2.81
C TYR A 42 10.93 2.13 3.83
N VAL A 43 10.81 1.89 5.14
CA VAL A 43 11.03 2.94 6.15
C VAL A 43 11.69 2.38 7.41
N LEU A 44 12.87 2.91 7.76
CA LEU A 44 13.58 2.56 8.99
C LEU A 44 12.79 3.01 10.23
N PRO A 45 12.88 2.29 11.37
CA PRO A 45 12.20 2.67 12.61
C PRO A 45 12.47 4.13 13.05
N ARG A 46 13.70 4.62 12.86
CA ARG A 46 14.10 6.00 13.19
C ARG A 46 13.38 7.04 12.31
N MET A 47 13.17 6.73 11.03
CA MET A 47 12.42 7.60 10.12
C MET A 47 10.93 7.67 10.51
N LYS A 48 10.36 6.59 11.06
CA LYS A 48 8.97 6.61 11.54
C LYS A 48 8.79 7.55 12.73
N MET A 49 9.72 7.55 13.68
CA MET A 49 9.67 8.50 14.80
C MET A 49 9.82 9.94 14.30
N PHE A 50 10.81 10.20 13.45
CA PHE A 50 11.03 11.54 12.91
C PHE A 50 9.84 12.06 12.09
N PHE A 51 9.35 11.28 11.13
CA PHE A 51 8.25 11.71 10.27
C PHE A 51 6.89 11.59 10.94
N GLY A 52 6.63 10.55 11.71
CA GLY A 52 5.34 10.33 12.38
C GLY A 52 5.12 11.29 13.54
N ILE A 53 6.03 11.28 14.50
CA ILE A 53 5.89 12.09 15.72
C ILE A 53 6.31 13.54 15.45
N GLY A 54 7.44 13.75 14.76
CA GLY A 54 7.98 15.09 14.52
C GLY A 54 7.27 15.85 13.39
N PHE A 55 7.41 15.38 12.15
CA PHE A 55 6.89 16.09 10.99
C PHE A 55 5.36 16.09 10.94
N LEU A 56 4.72 14.91 10.90
CA LEU A 56 3.27 14.77 10.79
C LEU A 56 2.54 15.30 12.03
N GLY A 57 3.13 15.11 13.21
CA GLY A 57 2.61 15.70 14.46
C GLY A 57 2.58 17.23 14.46
N SER A 58 3.53 17.89 13.78
CA SER A 58 3.53 19.36 13.63
C SER A 58 2.84 19.85 12.34
N PHE A 59 2.62 18.97 11.37
CA PHE A 59 1.93 19.26 10.10
C PHE A 59 0.39 19.22 10.25
N THR A 60 -0.13 18.23 10.98
CA THR A 60 -1.55 18.15 11.33
C THR A 60 -1.86 19.02 12.54
N THR A 61 -3.10 19.44 12.73
CA THR A 61 -3.50 20.27 13.86
C THR A 61 -4.94 20.04 14.28
N PHE A 62 -5.11 19.67 15.56
CA PHE A 62 -6.43 19.61 16.19
C PHE A 62 -6.83 20.97 16.81
N SER A 63 -5.86 21.75 17.29
CA SER A 63 -6.12 23.03 17.96
C SER A 63 -6.73 24.06 17.00
N ALA A 64 -6.17 24.21 15.80
CA ALA A 64 -6.73 25.14 14.81
C ALA A 64 -8.12 24.69 14.34
N PHE A 65 -8.31 23.39 14.11
CA PHE A 65 -9.60 22.80 13.78
C PHE A 65 -10.66 23.10 14.85
N SER A 66 -10.31 22.94 16.13
CA SER A 66 -11.23 23.17 17.26
C SER A 66 -11.65 24.64 17.35
N VAL A 67 -10.68 25.57 17.31
CA VAL A 67 -10.98 27.02 17.38
C VAL A 67 -11.83 27.46 16.19
N GLN A 68 -11.49 27.03 14.97
CA GLN A 68 -12.27 27.37 13.78
C GLN A 68 -13.68 26.80 13.83
N THR A 69 -13.84 25.57 14.31
CA THR A 69 -15.15 24.93 14.48
C THR A 69 -15.99 25.67 15.51
N PHE A 70 -15.40 26.08 16.63
CA PHE A 70 -16.09 26.79 17.70
C PHE A 70 -16.60 28.17 17.26
N GLN A 71 -15.91 28.81 16.31
CA GLN A 71 -16.29 30.10 15.76
C GLN A 71 -17.38 30.01 14.66
N MET A 72 -17.78 28.79 14.25
CA MET A 72 -18.78 28.59 13.20
C MET A 72 -20.21 28.51 13.74
N PRO A 73 -21.22 28.83 12.92
CA PRO A 73 -22.61 28.50 13.20
C PRO A 73 -22.81 26.99 13.40
N ALA A 74 -23.74 26.58 14.26
CA ALA A 74 -23.90 25.20 14.70
C ALA A 74 -24.02 24.16 13.56
N ASN A 75 -24.77 24.48 12.51
CA ASN A 75 -24.93 23.62 11.33
C ASN A 75 -23.60 23.42 10.56
N VAL A 76 -22.83 24.49 10.37
CA VAL A 76 -21.53 24.44 9.68
C VAL A 76 -20.46 23.79 10.57
N ALA A 77 -20.49 24.06 11.88
CA ALA A 77 -19.62 23.44 12.86
C ALA A 77 -19.78 21.91 12.85
N LEU A 78 -21.03 21.43 12.86
CA LEU A 78 -21.32 19.99 12.79
C LEU A 78 -20.77 19.36 11.50
N LEU A 79 -20.98 20.01 10.36
CA LEU A 79 -20.42 19.57 9.08
C LEU A 79 -18.89 19.54 9.10
N ASN A 80 -18.25 20.54 9.71
CA ASN A 80 -16.79 20.59 9.80
C ASN A 80 -16.22 19.48 10.70
N ILE A 81 -16.90 19.16 11.81
CA ILE A 81 -16.55 18.05 12.70
C ILE A 81 -16.65 16.73 11.96
N LEU A 82 -17.83 16.44 11.39
CA LEU A 82 -18.06 15.19 10.68
C LEU A 82 -17.13 15.07 9.46
N GLY A 83 -16.96 16.14 8.70
CA GLY A 83 -16.06 16.18 7.55
C GLY A 83 -14.61 15.89 7.95
N ASN A 84 -14.07 16.58 8.96
CA ASN A 84 -12.70 16.33 9.43
C ASN A 84 -12.54 14.89 9.92
N THR A 85 -13.41 14.43 10.82
CA THR A 85 -13.30 13.08 11.39
C THR A 85 -13.41 12.00 10.31
N MET A 86 -14.42 12.07 9.44
CA MET A 86 -14.64 11.03 8.43
C MET A 86 -13.55 11.03 7.36
N LEU A 87 -13.14 12.21 6.86
CA LEU A 87 -12.11 12.29 5.82
C LEU A 87 -10.72 11.92 6.34
N THR A 88 -10.37 12.28 7.58
CA THR A 88 -9.09 11.90 8.17
C THR A 88 -9.02 10.39 8.42
N LEU A 89 -10.10 9.77 8.94
CA LEU A 89 -10.19 8.32 9.08
C LEU A 89 -10.09 7.61 7.72
N ALA A 90 -10.87 8.06 6.73
CA ALA A 90 -10.79 7.56 5.37
C ALA A 90 -9.36 7.69 4.80
N GLY A 91 -8.70 8.82 5.06
CA GLY A 91 -7.31 9.07 4.70
C GLY A 91 -6.35 8.01 5.24
N VAL A 92 -6.48 7.63 6.52
CA VAL A 92 -5.67 6.55 7.11
C VAL A 92 -5.87 5.23 6.35
N PHE A 93 -7.12 4.87 6.02
CA PHE A 93 -7.42 3.66 5.26
C PHE A 93 -6.83 3.70 3.85
N VAL A 94 -6.89 4.84 3.16
CA VAL A 94 -6.26 5.05 1.85
C VAL A 94 -4.74 4.86 1.94
N GLY A 95 -4.09 5.48 2.94
CA GLY A 95 -2.66 5.33 3.17
C GLY A 95 -2.25 3.87 3.41
N ARG A 96 -3.06 3.14 4.20
CA ARG A 96 -2.87 1.70 4.42
C ARG A 96 -3.05 0.89 3.13
N ALA A 97 -4.12 1.14 2.36
CA ALA A 97 -4.39 0.43 1.12
C ALA A 97 -3.27 0.62 0.09
N ALA A 98 -2.70 1.82 0.01
CA ALA A 98 -1.55 2.11 -0.84
C ALA A 98 -0.34 1.22 -0.51
N VAL A 99 -0.03 1.01 0.77
CA VAL A 99 1.08 0.12 1.17
C VAL A 99 0.80 -1.34 0.78
N ILE A 100 -0.44 -1.82 0.96
CA ILE A 100 -0.83 -3.18 0.56
C ILE A 100 -0.65 -3.35 -0.95
N TYR A 101 -1.13 -2.38 -1.73
CA TYR A 101 -1.01 -2.40 -3.18
C TYR A 101 0.45 -2.42 -3.64
N LEU A 102 1.30 -1.57 -3.04
CA LEU A 102 2.74 -1.55 -3.35
C LEU A 102 3.44 -2.86 -2.95
N ALA A 103 3.08 -3.44 -1.79
CA ALA A 103 3.61 -4.72 -1.35
C ALA A 103 3.26 -5.84 -2.34
N TYR A 104 2.01 -5.87 -2.81
CA TYR A 104 1.55 -6.83 -3.82
C TYR A 104 2.32 -6.72 -5.13
N LEU A 105 2.57 -5.49 -5.61
CA LEU A 105 3.37 -5.25 -6.82
C LEU A 105 4.82 -5.73 -6.65
N LYS A 106 5.43 -5.46 -5.48
CA LYS A 106 6.81 -5.86 -5.19
C LYS A 106 6.97 -7.38 -5.10
N GLU A 107 6.05 -8.04 -4.42
CA GLU A 107 6.03 -9.51 -4.32
C GLU A 107 5.94 -10.10 -5.73
N SER A 108 4.97 -9.66 -6.53
CA SER A 108 4.78 -10.13 -7.92
C SER A 108 6.05 -10.00 -8.76
N ALA A 109 6.76 -8.87 -8.67
CA ALA A 109 8.01 -8.65 -9.39
C ALA A 109 9.15 -9.55 -8.88
N SER A 110 9.25 -9.72 -7.55
CA SER A 110 10.29 -10.57 -6.92
C SER A 110 10.08 -12.05 -7.26
N TYR A 111 8.83 -12.50 -7.32
CA TYR A 111 8.47 -13.86 -7.76
C TYR A 111 8.84 -14.11 -9.22
N MET A 112 8.53 -13.18 -10.13
CA MET A 112 8.92 -13.32 -11.53
C MET A 112 10.44 -13.37 -11.69
N ALA A 113 11.17 -12.55 -10.94
CA ALA A 113 12.63 -12.57 -10.94
C ALA A 113 13.21 -13.90 -10.42
N SER A 114 12.65 -14.47 -9.34
CA SER A 114 13.14 -15.74 -8.78
C SER A 114 12.85 -16.95 -9.67
N VAL A 115 11.66 -16.99 -10.31
CA VAL A 115 11.33 -18.01 -11.31
C VAL A 115 12.28 -17.93 -12.50
N PHE A 116 12.51 -16.70 -13.02
CA PHE A 116 13.44 -16.47 -14.11
C PHE A 116 14.88 -16.91 -13.78
N LEU A 117 15.39 -16.54 -12.61
CA LEU A 117 16.73 -16.92 -12.16
C LEU A 117 16.85 -18.44 -11.97
N THR A 118 15.82 -19.08 -11.42
CA THR A 118 15.79 -20.55 -11.25
C THR A 118 15.81 -21.26 -12.60
N LEU A 119 14.98 -20.83 -13.55
CA LEU A 119 14.95 -21.38 -14.90
C LEU A 119 16.27 -21.17 -15.64
N THR A 120 16.82 -19.96 -15.59
CA THR A 120 18.13 -19.66 -16.19
C THR A 120 19.22 -20.55 -15.60
N ARG A 121 19.24 -20.72 -14.27
CA ARG A 121 20.22 -21.58 -13.58
C ARG A 121 20.07 -23.06 -13.95
N HIS A 122 18.84 -23.54 -14.13
CA HIS A 122 18.56 -24.94 -14.46
C HIS A 122 18.85 -25.28 -15.93
N TYR A 123 18.56 -24.35 -16.85
CA TYR A 123 18.75 -24.54 -18.30
C TYR A 123 20.06 -23.99 -18.86
N SER A 124 20.88 -23.32 -18.04
CA SER A 124 22.21 -22.81 -18.41
C SER A 124 23.08 -23.86 -19.09
N SER A 125 22.98 -25.13 -18.66
CA SER A 125 23.75 -26.26 -19.17
C SER A 125 23.31 -26.76 -20.55
N TYR A 126 22.11 -26.39 -21.01
CA TYR A 126 21.45 -26.99 -22.19
C TYR A 126 21.09 -25.97 -23.28
N MET A 127 21.25 -24.67 -23.03
CA MET A 127 20.80 -23.61 -23.93
C MET A 127 21.98 -22.81 -24.51
N ALA A 128 22.01 -22.66 -25.84
CA ALA A 128 22.98 -21.80 -26.51
C ALA A 128 22.76 -20.32 -26.13
N PRO A 129 23.83 -19.50 -25.98
CA PRO A 129 23.75 -18.14 -25.45
C PRO A 129 22.78 -17.21 -26.23
N GLY A 130 22.56 -17.44 -27.52
CA GLY A 130 21.60 -16.68 -28.34
C GLY A 130 20.12 -16.93 -27.99
N ILE A 131 19.76 -18.15 -27.59
CA ILE A 131 18.39 -18.52 -27.19
C ILE A 131 18.10 -18.03 -25.77
N MET A 132 19.14 -18.04 -24.92
CA MET A 132 19.07 -17.51 -23.56
C MET A 132 18.62 -16.04 -23.59
N GLY A 133 19.30 -15.18 -24.37
CA GLY A 133 18.97 -13.76 -24.50
C GLY A 133 17.56 -13.45 -25.03
N ALA A 134 17.05 -14.24 -25.99
CA ALA A 134 15.69 -14.09 -26.52
C ALA A 134 14.62 -14.40 -25.47
N THR A 135 14.90 -15.35 -24.56
CA THR A 135 13.99 -15.72 -23.47
C THR A 135 13.93 -14.63 -22.39
N ILE A 136 15.06 -13.96 -22.11
CA ILE A 136 15.16 -12.82 -21.15
C ILE A 136 14.25 -11.66 -21.57
N LEU A 137 14.17 -11.37 -22.87
CA LEU A 137 13.39 -10.26 -23.42
C LEU A 137 11.88 -10.53 -23.45
N PHE A 138 11.46 -11.80 -23.58
CA PHE A 138 10.05 -12.17 -23.75
C PHE A 138 9.32 -12.56 -22.45
N PHE A 139 10.02 -13.07 -21.44
CA PHE A 139 9.40 -13.58 -20.21
C PHE A 139 8.63 -12.51 -19.39
N PRO A 140 9.15 -11.28 -19.20
CA PRO A 140 8.43 -10.23 -18.50
C PRO A 140 7.14 -9.80 -19.21
N VAL A 141 7.14 -9.86 -20.55
CA VAL A 141 6.01 -9.47 -21.40
C VAL A 141 4.89 -10.50 -21.33
N MET A 142 5.19 -11.80 -21.33
CA MET A 142 4.18 -12.86 -21.24
C MET A 142 3.56 -13.00 -19.85
N GLY A 143 4.35 -12.81 -18.78
CA GLY A 143 3.87 -12.86 -17.40
C GLY A 143 2.96 -11.69 -17.03
N GLY A 144 3.22 -10.49 -17.58
CA GLY A 144 2.44 -9.29 -17.33
C GLY A 144 1.11 -9.22 -18.09
N ILE A 145 1.00 -9.84 -19.27
CA ILE A 145 -0.17 -9.70 -20.16
C ILE A 145 -1.24 -10.77 -19.89
N THR A 146 -0.87 -11.98 -19.46
CA THR A 146 -1.81 -13.13 -19.49
C THR A 146 -2.38 -13.54 -18.13
N GLY A 147 -1.84 -13.06 -17.00
CA GLY A 147 -2.25 -13.49 -15.65
C GLY A 147 -1.96 -14.97 -15.33
N LEU A 148 -1.32 -15.69 -16.26
CA LEU A 148 -1.04 -17.13 -16.20
C LEU A 148 0.12 -17.50 -15.25
N GLY A 149 0.80 -16.53 -14.66
CA GLY A 149 1.88 -16.78 -13.70
C GLY A 149 1.46 -17.71 -12.55
N SER A 150 0.22 -17.57 -12.07
CA SER A 150 -0.35 -18.45 -11.04
C SER A 150 -0.63 -19.89 -11.53
N GLN A 151 -0.94 -20.06 -12.82
CA GLN A 151 -1.25 -21.37 -13.41
C GLN A 151 0.01 -22.15 -13.77
N ILE A 152 1.03 -21.46 -14.27
CA ILE A 152 2.34 -22.06 -14.58
C ILE A 152 2.98 -22.63 -13.30
N VAL A 153 2.82 -21.93 -12.16
CA VAL A 153 3.29 -22.43 -10.86
C VAL A 153 2.56 -23.72 -10.45
N ARG A 154 1.23 -23.81 -10.64
CA ARG A 154 0.46 -25.04 -10.31
C ARG A 154 0.92 -26.23 -11.14
N VAL A 155 1.18 -26.01 -12.44
CA VAL A 155 1.65 -27.05 -13.35
C VAL A 155 3.07 -27.48 -12.97
N VAL A 156 3.99 -26.54 -12.74
CA VAL A 156 5.37 -26.85 -12.35
C VAL A 156 5.43 -27.55 -10.98
N SER A 157 4.63 -27.11 -9.99
CA SER A 157 4.54 -27.78 -8.69
C SER A 157 3.93 -29.18 -8.78
N SER A 158 2.97 -29.40 -9.69
CA SER A 158 2.35 -30.71 -9.91
C SER A 158 3.29 -31.72 -10.58
N VAL A 159 4.27 -31.24 -11.36
CA VAL A 159 5.28 -32.07 -12.04
C VAL A 159 6.43 -32.42 -11.09
N GLN A 160 6.85 -31.53 -10.19
CA GLN A 160 7.93 -31.80 -9.25
C GLN A 160 7.50 -32.58 -8.00
N HIS A 161 6.26 -32.40 -7.53
CA HIS A 161 5.79 -33.03 -6.28
C HIS A 161 4.28 -33.35 -6.35
N PRO A 162 3.88 -34.56 -6.81
CA PRO A 162 2.47 -34.92 -6.99
C PRO A 162 1.63 -34.90 -5.69
N GLY A 163 2.26 -34.84 -4.51
CA GLY A 163 1.60 -34.78 -3.19
C GLY A 163 1.37 -33.38 -2.60
N LEU A 164 1.81 -32.29 -3.26
CA LEU A 164 1.75 -30.94 -2.68
C LEU A 164 0.42 -30.20 -2.93
N LEU A 165 -0.56 -30.83 -3.59
CA LEU A 165 -1.90 -30.27 -3.80
C LEU A 165 -2.68 -29.99 -2.50
N TYR A 166 -2.22 -30.49 -1.35
CA TYR A 166 -2.91 -30.36 -0.07
C TYR A 166 -2.43 -29.19 0.82
N GLN A 167 -1.34 -28.49 0.46
CA GLN A 167 -0.76 -27.43 1.31
C GLN A 167 -0.86 -26.02 0.74
N VAL A 168 -1.66 -25.79 -0.30
CA VAL A 168 -2.03 -24.43 -0.70
C VAL A 168 -3.14 -23.97 0.25
N PRO A 169 -2.93 -22.97 1.12
CA PRO A 169 -4.01 -22.44 1.93
C PRO A 169 -5.06 -21.85 0.98
N SER A 170 -6.25 -22.44 1.00
CA SER A 170 -7.43 -21.99 0.28
C SER A 170 -7.90 -20.64 0.85
N LEU A 171 -7.23 -19.55 0.52
CA LEU A 171 -7.62 -18.19 0.92
C LEU A 171 -8.79 -17.63 0.07
N VAL A 172 -9.75 -18.46 -0.37
CA VAL A 172 -10.89 -18.00 -1.19
C VAL A 172 -12.24 -18.70 -0.87
N SER A 173 -12.42 -19.49 0.19
CA SER A 173 -13.70 -20.23 0.36
C SER A 173 -14.30 -20.33 1.77
N GLU A 174 -14.07 -19.37 2.67
CA GLU A 174 -14.69 -19.47 4.01
C GLU A 174 -15.18 -18.14 4.61
N ARG A 175 -15.80 -17.28 3.78
CA ARG A 175 -16.56 -16.14 4.30
C ARG A 175 -17.81 -15.77 3.51
N TYR A 176 -18.44 -16.78 2.91
CA TYR A 176 -19.81 -16.72 2.40
C TYR A 176 -20.55 -18.00 2.82
N LEU A 177 -21.11 -17.99 4.03
CA LEU A 177 -22.32 -18.75 4.33
C LEU A 177 -23.30 -17.80 5.02
N PRO A 178 -24.52 -17.63 4.49
CA PRO A 178 -25.58 -16.87 5.12
C PRO A 178 -26.39 -17.75 6.09
N GLY A 179 -26.68 -17.23 7.28
CA GLY A 179 -27.89 -17.55 8.05
C GLY A 179 -27.95 -18.86 8.87
N HIS A 180 -28.75 -18.76 9.95
CA HIS A 180 -29.21 -19.78 10.93
C HIS A 180 -28.26 -19.95 12.14
N LEU A 181 -28.62 -19.58 13.38
CA LEU A 181 -29.91 -19.34 14.07
C LEU A 181 -29.75 -18.20 15.10
#